data_AF-A0A7C3WPR3-F1
#
_entry.id   AF-A0A7C3WPR3-F1
#
_cell.length_a   1.000
_cell.length_b   1.000
_cell.length_c   1.000
_cell.angle_alpha   90.00
_cell.angle_beta   90.00
_cell.angle_gamma   90.00
#
_symmetry.space_group_name_H-M   'P 1'
#
loop_
_entity.id
_entity.type
_entity.pdbx_description
1 polymer ?
#
loop_
_entity_poly.entity_id
_entity_poly.type
_entity_poly.pdbx_seq_one_letter_code
_entity_poly.pdbx_strand_id
1 'polypeptide(L)'
;MEYYLQGQWFEAEKRFIQLLRQNPRDVEARLMIATLFRHTRRWEEALRQLDQLERLEASQAWALEIQRERALIEQAKAETGLPESGPSPSAGEGSPPAGGVSFRQVAA
;
A
#
# COMPACT_ATOMS: atom_id res chain seq x y z
N MET A 1 11.54 19.73 -8.05
CA MET A 1 10.87 19.38 -6.79
C MET A 1 11.28 18.00 -6.27
N GLU A 2 11.64 17.03 -7.14
CA GLU A 2 12.17 15.69 -6.80
C GLU A 2 13.28 15.69 -5.73
N TYR A 3 14.29 16.56 -5.87
CA TYR A 3 15.43 16.65 -4.95
C TYR A 3 15.04 16.97 -3.50
N TYR A 4 13.98 17.76 -3.31
CA TYR A 4 13.52 18.13 -1.97
C TYR A 4 12.91 16.92 -1.25
N LEU A 5 12.13 16.11 -1.96
CA LEU A 5 11.54 14.88 -1.41
C LEU A 5 12.64 13.86 -1.08
N GLN A 6 13.62 13.67 -1.96
CA GLN A 6 14.77 12.80 -1.71
C GLN A 6 15.55 13.17 -0.44
N GLY A 7 15.78 14.47 -0.22
CA GLY A 7 16.41 14.94 1.03
C GLY A 7 15.56 14.62 2.27
N GLN A 8 14.24 14.75 2.18
CA GLN A 8 13.33 14.43 3.28
C GLN A 8 13.28 12.92 3.59
N TRP A 9 13.29 12.06 2.56
CA TRP A 9 13.30 10.61 2.74
C TRP A 9 14.58 10.13 3.44
N PHE A 10 15.74 10.70 3.06
CA PHE A 10 17.03 10.34 3.67
C PHE A 10 17.10 10.74 5.15
N GLU A 11 16.67 11.95 5.49
CA GLU A 11 16.63 12.40 6.88
C GLU A 11 15.62 11.59 7.72
N ALA A 12 14.47 11.22 7.14
CA ALA A 12 13.52 10.33 7.79
C ALA A 12 14.12 8.94 8.05
N GLU A 13 14.78 8.34 7.05
CA GLU A 13 15.48 7.06 7.20
C GLU A 13 16.48 7.11 8.36
N LYS A 14 17.33 8.14 8.39
CA LYS A 14 18.35 8.32 9.42
C LYS A 14 17.73 8.41 10.82
N ARG A 15 16.62 9.13 10.97
CA ARG A 15 15.88 9.24 12.24
C ARG A 15 15.32 7.90 12.69
N PHE A 16 14.65 7.16 11.80
CA PHE A 16 14.10 5.85 12.16
C PHE A 16 15.19 4.84 12.49
N ILE A 17 16.31 4.85 11.77
CA ILE A 17 17.48 4.02 12.10
C ILE A 17 18.00 4.37 13.51
N GLN A 18 18.09 5.66 13.85
CA GLN A 18 18.54 6.08 15.17
C GLN A 18 17.56 5.67 16.29
N LEU A 19 16.26 5.71 16.04
CA LEU A 19 15.24 5.21 16.96
C LEU A 19 15.39 3.70 17.16
N LEU A 20 15.52 2.93 16.08
CA LEU A 20 15.69 1.48 16.13
C LEU A 20 17.02 1.04 16.75
N ARG A 21 18.06 1.89 16.69
CA ARG A 21 19.31 1.65 17.44
C ARG A 21 19.13 1.79 18.94
N GLN A 22 18.30 2.74 19.38
CA GLN A 22 18.00 2.96 20.80
C GLN A 22 17.00 1.92 21.32
N ASN A 23 15.98 1.61 20.53
CA ASN A 23 14.99 0.60 20.83
C ASN A 23 14.76 -0.31 19.62
N PRO A 24 15.47 -1.44 19.52
CA PRO A 24 15.29 -2.40 18.42
C PRO A 24 13.91 -3.06 18.39
N ARG A 25 13.12 -2.95 19.47
CA ARG A 25 11.78 -3.53 19.58
C ARG A 25 10.67 -2.50 19.35
N ASP A 26 11.01 -1.31 18.89
CA ASP A 26 10.03 -0.29 18.55
C ASP A 26 9.24 -0.71 17.31
N VAL A 27 7.99 -1.11 17.54
CA VAL A 27 7.08 -1.62 16.52
C VAL A 27 6.70 -0.51 15.54
N GLU A 28 6.41 0.69 16.05
CA GLU A 28 5.99 1.83 15.26
C GLU A 28 7.14 2.33 14.38
N ALA A 29 8.33 2.54 14.95
CA ALA A 29 9.50 2.96 14.18
C ALA A 29 9.88 1.96 13.08
N ARG A 30 9.70 0.65 13.35
CA ARG A 30 9.96 -0.40 12.38
C ARG A 30 8.92 -0.44 11.26
N LEU A 31 7.65 -0.19 11.57
CA LEU A 31 6.60 -0.06 10.56
C LEU A 31 6.84 1.18 9.68
N MET A 32 7.20 2.31 10.29
CA MET A 32 7.46 3.56 9.57
C MET A 32 8.65 3.47 8.61
N ILE A 33 9.74 2.81 9.00
CA ILE A 33 10.87 2.58 8.08
C ILE A 33 10.51 1.61 6.95
N ALA A 34 9.63 0.62 7.17
CA ALA A 34 9.12 -0.24 6.11
C ALA A 34 8.30 0.56 5.09
N THR A 35 7.41 1.43 5.56
CA THR A 35 6.64 2.36 4.71
C THR A 35 7.52 3.30 3.91
N LEU A 36 8.57 3.84 4.55
CA LEU A 36 9.58 4.67 3.87
C LEU A 36 10.26 3.92 2.71
N PHE A 37 10.66 2.66 2.96
CA PHE A 37 11.27 1.82 1.93
C PHE A 37 10.30 1.49 0.79
N ARG A 38 9.01 1.27 1.07
CA ARG A 38 7.99 1.14 0.02
C ARG A 38 7.90 2.42 -0.83
N HIS A 39 7.83 3.60 -0.21
CA HIS A 39 7.75 4.87 -0.96
C HIS A 39 8.98 5.15 -1.83
N THR A 40 10.15 4.65 -1.42
CA THR A 40 11.41 4.78 -2.17
C THR A 40 11.69 3.60 -3.11
N ARG A 41 10.70 2.72 -3.33
CA ARG A 41 10.79 1.52 -4.18
C ARG A 41 11.86 0.51 -3.78
N ARG A 42 12.26 0.52 -2.50
CA ARG A 42 13.23 -0.41 -1.88
C ARG A 42 12.47 -1.59 -1.26
N TRP A 43 11.82 -2.39 -2.10
CA TRP A 43 10.82 -3.38 -1.67
C TRP A 43 11.39 -4.47 -0.76
N GLU A 44 12.57 -4.99 -1.08
CA GLU A 44 13.24 -6.04 -0.31
C GLU A 44 13.67 -5.55 1.08
N GLU A 45 13.97 -4.27 1.20
CA GLU A 45 14.27 -3.65 2.49
C GLU A 45 13.00 -3.46 3.31
N ALA A 46 11.90 -3.01 2.70
CA ALA A 46 10.61 -2.90 3.35
C ALA A 46 10.15 -4.25 3.92
N LEU A 47 10.18 -5.32 3.11
CA LEU A 47 9.77 -6.66 3.54
C LEU A 47 10.64 -7.19 4.68
N ARG A 48 11.96 -6.99 4.63
CA ARG A 48 12.86 -7.39 5.73
C ARG A 48 12.53 -6.70 7.06
N GLN A 49 12.05 -5.46 7.03
CA GLN A 49 11.62 -4.75 8.24
C GLN A 49 10.30 -5.32 8.77
N LEU A 50 9.34 -5.64 7.90
CA LEU A 50 8.09 -6.31 8.27
C LEU A 50 8.35 -7.70 8.86
N ASP A 51 9.25 -8.49 8.27
CA ASP A 51 9.61 -9.81 8.79
C ASP A 51 10.25 -9.72 10.20
N GLN A 52 11.05 -8.69 10.45
CA GLN A 52 11.60 -8.44 11.79
C GLN A 52 10.53 -7.98 12.77
N LEU A 53 9.56 -7.19 12.29
CA LEU A 53 8.44 -6.67 13.06
C LEU A 53 7.53 -7.79 13.54
N GLU A 54 7.15 -8.71 12.67
CA GLU A 54 6.28 -9.87 12.97
C GLU A 54 6.87 -10.84 14.00
N ARG A 55 8.18 -10.75 14.26
CA ARG A 55 8.86 -11.56 15.29
C ARG A 55 8.78 -10.94 16.69
N LEU A 56 8.20 -9.75 16.82
CA LEU A 56 8.03 -9.08 18.09
C LEU A 56 6.64 -9.38 18.64
N GLU A 57 6.55 -9.79 19.91
CA GLU A 57 5.26 -10.04 20.57
C GLU A 57 4.28 -8.86 20.46
N ALA A 58 4.80 -7.64 20.54
CA ALA A 58 4.02 -6.41 20.46
C ALA A 58 3.47 -6.10 19.04
N SER A 59 3.86 -6.87 18.01
CA SER A 59 3.38 -6.65 16.64
C SER A 59 1.94 -7.10 16.42
N GLN A 60 1.38 -7.93 17.30
CA GLN A 60 0.00 -8.41 17.18
C GLN A 60 -1.01 -7.26 17.14
N ALA A 61 -0.76 -6.18 17.89
CA ALA A 61 -1.58 -4.98 17.88
C ALA A 61 -1.56 -4.23 16.54
N TRP A 62 -0.58 -4.52 15.69
CA TRP A 62 -0.35 -3.88 14.39
C TRP A 62 -0.47 -4.86 13.22
N ALA A 63 -1.07 -6.03 13.45
CA ALA A 63 -1.13 -7.10 12.45
C ALA A 63 -1.85 -6.68 11.16
N LEU A 64 -2.88 -5.82 11.29
CA LEU A 64 -3.62 -5.31 10.13
C LEU A 64 -2.75 -4.38 9.29
N GLU A 65 -2.03 -3.47 9.94
CA GLU A 65 -1.13 -2.52 9.30
C GLU A 65 0.02 -3.24 8.61
N ILE A 66 0.60 -4.26 9.25
CA ILE A 66 1.66 -5.09 8.67
C ILE A 66 1.17 -5.81 7.42
N GLN A 67 0.00 -6.45 7.48
CA GLN A 67 -0.59 -7.14 6.34
C GLN A 67 -0.91 -6.18 5.19
N ARG A 68 -1.49 -5.03 5.52
CA ARG A 68 -1.79 -3.98 4.54
C ARG A 68 -0.51 -3.48 3.87
N GLU A 69 0.54 -3.20 4.64
CA GLU A 69 1.81 -2.72 4.12
C GLU A 69 2.45 -3.76 3.19
N ARG A 70 2.44 -5.04 3.58
CA ARG A 70 2.92 -6.14 2.73
C ARG A 70 2.13 -6.25 1.43
N ALA A 71 0.80 -6.16 1.47
CA ALA A 71 -0.04 -6.19 0.28
C ALA A 71 0.26 -5.02 -0.67
N LEU A 72 0.47 -3.82 -0.14
CA LEU A 72 0.86 -2.65 -0.94
C LEU A 72 2.23 -2.83 -1.62
N ILE A 73 3.19 -3.46 -0.94
CA ILE A 73 4.50 -3.77 -1.53
C ILE A 73 4.36 -4.74 -2.70
N GLU A 74 3.62 -5.83 -2.53
CA GLU A 74 3.45 -6.84 -3.60
C GLU A 74 2.66 -6.28 -4.79
N GLN A 75 1.63 -5.46 -4.56
CA GLN A 75 0.92 -4.76 -5.63
C GLN A 75 1.86 -3.82 -6.41
N ALA A 76 2.63 -2.98 -5.71
CA ALA A 76 3.55 -2.05 -6.35
C ALA A 76 4.66 -2.79 -7.15
N LYS A 77 5.15 -3.92 -6.63
CA LYS A 77 6.10 -4.79 -7.35
C LYS A 77 5.47 -5.38 -8.62
N ALA A 78 4.24 -5.88 -8.53
CA ALA A 78 3.51 -6.46 -9.65
C ALA A 78 3.23 -5.40 -10.73
N GLU A 79 2.76 -4.22 -10.35
CA GLU A 79 2.53 -3.08 -11.25
C GLU A 79 3.82 -2.65 -11.96
N THR A 80 4.95 -2.65 -11.25
CA THR A 80 6.26 -2.31 -11.84
C THR A 80 6.76 -3.38 -12.82
N GLY A 81 6.35 -4.64 -12.64
CA GLY A 81 6.77 -5.78 -13.47
C GLY A 81 5.87 -6.07 -14.68
N LEU A 82 4.69 -5.44 -14.76
CA LEU A 82 3.78 -5.60 -15.89
C LEU A 82 4.16 -4.64 -17.03
N PRO A 83 4.25 -5.10 -18.30
CA PRO A 83 4.19 -4.17 -19.42
C PRO A 83 2.81 -3.53 -19.41
N GLU A 84 2.76 -2.19 -19.28
CA GLU A 84 1.52 -1.42 -19.09
C GLU A 84 0.41 -1.88 -20.04
N SER A 85 -0.49 -2.71 -19.51
CA SER A 85 -1.64 -3.22 -20.25
C SER A 85 -2.89 -2.51 -19.75
N GLY A 86 -2.95 -1.22 -20.04
CA GLY A 86 -4.18 -0.40 -20.02
C GLY A 86 -4.84 -0.18 -18.65
N PRO A 87 -5.74 0.83 -18.55
CA PRO A 87 -6.42 1.13 -17.30
C PRO A 87 -7.32 -0.05 -16.89
N SER A 88 -7.18 -0.50 -15.64
CA SER A 88 -8.11 -1.46 -15.04
C SER A 88 -9.52 -0.87 -15.03
N PRO A 89 -10.54 -1.59 -15.51
CA PRO A 89 -11.92 -1.14 -15.41
C PRO A 89 -12.33 -1.21 -13.94
N SER A 90 -12.64 -0.05 -13.36
CA SER A 90 -13.48 0.03 -12.17
C SER A 90 -14.83 -0.60 -12.53
N ALA A 91 -15.00 -1.87 -12.16
CA ALA A 91 -16.24 -2.59 -12.31
C ALA A 91 -16.92 -2.70 -10.94
N GLY A 92 -18.09 -2.07 -10.83
CA GLY A 92 -19.22 -2.76 -10.22
C GLY A 92 -19.87 -2.10 -9.01
N GLU A 93 -20.64 -1.05 -9.25
CA GLU A 93 -22.04 -1.03 -8.82
C GLU A 93 -22.85 -0.80 -10.11
N GLY A 94 -23.84 -1.54 -10.54
CA GLY A 94 -24.56 -2.74 -10.13
C GLY A 94 -25.62 -2.89 -11.22
N SER A 95 -25.74 -4.05 -11.85
CA SER A 95 -26.70 -4.27 -12.96
C SER A 95 -28.00 -4.94 -12.48
N PRO A 96 -29.08 -4.89 -13.30
CA PRO A 96 -30.47 -4.62 -12.89
C PRO A 96 -31.30 -5.92 -12.70
N PRO A 97 -32.66 -5.93 -12.66
CA PRO A 97 -33.47 -5.82 -13.90
C PRO A 97 -34.93 -5.30 -13.76
N ALA A 98 -35.56 -5.19 -14.92
CA ALA A 98 -37.00 -5.36 -15.22
C ALA A 98 -37.91 -4.12 -15.23
N GLY A 99 -38.60 -3.95 -16.37
CA GLY A 99 -39.76 -3.07 -16.46
C GLY A 99 -40.00 -2.46 -17.84
N GLY A 100 -39.93 -3.24 -18.91
CA GLY A 100 -40.43 -2.79 -20.21
C GLY A 100 -41.95 -2.70 -20.17
N VAL A 101 -42.50 -1.49 -20.07
CA VAL A 101 -43.92 -1.26 -20.34
C VAL A 101 -44.03 -0.57 -21.70
N SER A 102 -44.42 -1.38 -22.67
CA SER A 102 -44.91 -0.96 -23.97
C SER A 102 -46.24 -0.23 -23.79
N PHE A 103 -46.40 0.95 -24.37
CA PHE A 103 -47.72 1.51 -24.66
C PHE A 103 -47.80 1.91 -26.14
N ARG A 104 -48.71 1.22 -26.83
CA ARG A 104 -49.11 1.46 -28.22
C ARG A 104 -50.14 2.59 -28.31
N GLN A 105 -50.08 3.29 -29.46
CA GLN A 105 -51.16 3.99 -30.19
C GLN A 105 -51.79 5.21 -29.49
N VAL A 106 -52.24 6.27 -30.19
CA VAL A 106 -53.22 6.29 -31.29
C VAL A 106 -53.02 7.53 -32.17
N ALA A 107 -53.37 7.37 -33.45
CA ALA A 107 -53.45 8.37 -34.50
C ALA A 107 -54.69 9.28 -34.40
N ALA A 108 -54.60 10.52 -34.89
CA ALA A 108 -55.64 11.24 -35.63
C ALA A 108 -55.01 12.46 -36.32
#